data_AF-A0A378IIF3-F1
#
_entry.id   AF-A0A378IIF3-F1
#
_cell.length_a   1.000
_cell.length_b   1.000
_cell.length_c   1.000
_cell.angle_alpha   90.00
_cell.angle_beta   90.00
_cell.angle_gamma   90.00
#
_symmetry.space_group_name_H-M   'P 1'
#
loop_
_entity.id
_entity.type
_entity.pdbx_description
1 polymer ?
#
loop_
_entity_poly.entity_id
_entity_poly.type
_entity_poly.pdbx_seq_one_letter_code
_entity_poly.pdbx_strand_id
1 'polypeptide(L)' 'MESKTARFTVLMDPRKKQAFEKLCASQDLTPSQVVRQLIREYLEKHEIRYLEENTDSADNP' A
#
# COMPACT_ATOMS: atom_id res chain seq x y z
N MET A 1 4.71 21.48 1.82
CA MET A 1 4.99 20.08 2.21
C MET A 1 3.97 19.23 1.47
N GLU A 2 4.34 18.78 0.29
CA GLU A 2 3.41 18.20 -0.69
C GLU A 2 2.90 16.86 -0.19
N SER A 3 1.59 16.69 -0.23
CA SER A 3 0.86 15.55 0.30
C SER A 3 1.15 14.29 -0.54
N LYS A 4 2.26 13.59 -0.26
CA LYS A 4 2.63 12.28 -0.83
C LYS A 4 1.72 11.14 -0.34
N THR A 5 0.46 11.43 0.02
CA THR A 5 -0.49 10.47 0.60
C THR A 5 -1.82 10.51 -0.15
N ALA A 6 -2.10 9.43 -0.89
CA ALA A 6 -3.40 9.19 -1.51
C ALA A 6 -4.23 8.20 -0.67
N ARG A 7 -5.56 8.38 -0.66
CA ARG A 7 -6.48 7.48 0.04
C ARG A 7 -7.00 6.41 -0.93
N PHE A 8 -6.63 5.16 -0.69
CA PHE A 8 -7.19 4.01 -1.41
C PHE A 8 -8.44 3.49 -0.67
N THR A 9 -9.61 3.56 -1.31
CA THR A 9 -10.88 3.07 -0.75
C THR A 9 -11.43 1.97 -1.64
N VAL A 10 -11.73 0.81 -1.07
CA VAL A 10 -12.30 -0.34 -1.77
C VAL A 10 -13.56 -0.80 -1.04
N LEU A 11 -14.61 -1.14 -1.80
CA LEU A 11 -15.81 -1.77 -1.26
C LEU A 11 -15.56 -3.28 -1.13
N MET A 12 -15.81 -3.82 0.06
CA MET A 12 -15.62 -5.23 0.38
C MET A 12 -16.83 -5.72 1.18
N ASP A 13 -17.19 -6.98 0.99
CA ASP A 13 -18.22 -7.66 1.78
C ASP A 13 -17.89 -7.63 3.29
N PRO A 14 -18.87 -7.34 4.16
CA PRO A 14 -18.64 -7.18 5.60
C PRO A 14 -18.14 -8.46 6.29
N ARG A 15 -18.43 -9.66 5.77
CA ARG A 15 -17.92 -10.92 6.33
C ARG A 15 -16.45 -11.10 5.98
N LYS A 16 -16.07 -10.79 4.74
CA LYS A 16 -14.66 -10.80 4.30
C LYS A 16 -13.83 -9.79 5.08
N LYS A 17 -14.34 -8.58 5.30
CA LYS A 17 -13.67 -7.55 6.10
C LYS A 17 -13.35 -8.06 7.51
N GLN A 18 -14.34 -8.61 8.20
CA GLN A 18 -14.16 -9.14 9.56
C GLN A 18 -13.15 -10.30 9.61
N ALA A 19 -13.21 -11.22 8.65
CA ALA A 19 -12.26 -12.32 8.57
C ALA A 19 -10.82 -11.81 8.36
N PHE A 20 -10.66 -10.82 7.47
CA PHE A 20 -9.36 -10.19 7.20
C PHE A 20 -8.83 -9.44 8.43
N GLU A 21 -9.65 -8.66 9.11
CA GLU A 21 -9.27 -7.95 10.34
C GLU A 21 -8.84 -8.92 11.45
N LYS A 22 -9.57 -10.03 11.65
CA LYS A 22 -9.19 -11.06 12.62
C LYS A 22 -7.87 -11.73 12.27
N LEU A 23 -7.66 -12.06 11.00
CA LEU A 23 -6.41 -12.66 10.53
C LEU A 23 -5.21 -11.72 10.74
N CYS A 24 -5.39 -10.42 10.47
CA CYS A 24 -4.36 -9.42 10.70
C CYS A 24 -4.06 -9.27 12.20
N ALA A 25 -5.10 -9.23 13.04
CA ALA A 25 -4.96 -9.13 14.49
C ALA A 25 -4.25 -10.33 15.11
N SER A 26 -4.47 -11.55 14.59
CA SER A 26 -3.74 -12.75 15.04
C SER A 26 -2.24 -12.74 14.70
N GLN A 27 -1.79 -11.83 13.83
CA GLN A 27 -0.39 -11.69 13.42
C GLN A 27 0.21 -10.37 13.91
N ASP A 28 -0.48 -9.64 14.79
CA ASP A 28 -0.08 -8.30 15.26
C ASP A 28 0.14 -7.29 14.12
N LEU A 29 -0.60 -7.45 13.01
CA LEU A 29 -0.53 -6.57 11.85
C LEU A 29 -1.81 -5.75 11.70
N THR A 30 -1.69 -4.55 11.14
CA THR A 30 -2.86 -3.77 10.72
C THR A 30 -3.27 -4.12 9.29
N PRO A 31 -4.58 -4.13 8.96
CA PRO A 31 -5.05 -4.41 7.60
C PRO A 31 -4.43 -3.46 6.56
N SER A 32 -4.20 -2.20 6.93
CA SER A 32 -3.54 -1.21 6.06
C SER A 32 -2.08 -1.58 5.72
N GLN A 33 -1.34 -2.19 6.65
CA GLN A 33 0.02 -2.66 6.38
C GLN A 33 0.00 -3.83 5.40
N VAL A 34 -0.88 -4.81 5.64
CA VAL A 34 -1.02 -5.98 4.76
C VAL A 34 -1.44 -5.57 3.36
N VAL A 35 -2.44 -4.69 3.22
CA VAL A 35 -2.88 -4.20 1.90
C VAL A 35 -1.77 -3.44 1.16
N ARG A 36 -0.98 -2.62 1.86
CA ARG A 36 0.17 -1.94 1.22
C ARG A 36 1.22 -2.92 0.73
N GLN A 37 1.52 -3.96 1.51
CA GLN A 37 2.48 -4.98 1.13
C GLN A 37 1.98 -5.75 -0.10
N LEU A 38 0.71 -6.17 -0.09
CA LEU A 38 0.06 -6.83 -1.23
C LEU A 38 0.10 -5.98 -2.50
N ILE A 39 -0.13 -4.66 -2.40
CA ILE A 39 -0.04 -3.75 -3.55
C ILE A 39 1.39 -3.72 -4.10
N ARG A 40 2.41 -3.61 -3.24
CA ARG A 40 3.82 -3.61 -3.68
C ARG A 40 4.19 -4.91 -4.38
N GLU A 41 3.91 -6.05 -3.74
CA GLU A 41 4.20 -7.37 -4.31
C GLU A 41 3.47 -7.57 -5.64
N TYR A 42 2.24 -7.08 -5.76
CA TYR A 42 1.46 -7.17 -7.00
C TYR A 42 2.08 -6.30 -8.11
N LEU A 43 2.53 -5.08 -7.80
CA LEU A 43 3.22 -4.23 -8.77
C LEU A 43 4.56 -4.83 -9.21
N GLU A 44 5.34 -5.36 -8.26
CA GLU A 44 6.61 -6.05 -8.53
C GLU A 44 6.42 -7.28 -9.43
N LYS A 45 5.39 -8.09 -9.15
CA LYS A 45 5.05 -9.27 -9.96
C LYS A 45 4.66 -8.94 -11.39
N HIS A 46 4.07 -7.77 -11.62
CA HIS A 46 3.67 -7.29 -12.94
C HIS A 46 4.75 -6.42 -13.60
N GLU A 47 5.96 -6.35 -13.02
CA GLU A 47 7.10 -5.56 -13.51
C GLU A 47 6.78 -4.05 -13.66
N ILE A 48 5.78 -3.57 -12.94
CA ILE A 48 5.40 -2.15 -12.94
C ILE A 48 6.28 -1.42 -11.92
N ARG A 49 7.28 -0.70 -12.42
CA ARG A 49 8.11 0.20 -11.60
C ARG A 49 7.30 1.44 -11.23
N TYR A 50 6.84 1.52 -9.99
CA TYR A 50 6.22 2.72 -9.44
C TYR A 50 7.24 3.71 -8.84
N LEU A 51 8.54 3.39 -8.88
CA LEU A 51 9.62 4.16 -8.27
C LEU A 51 10.28 5.17 -9.24
N GLU A 52 9.59 5.55 -10.32
CA GLU A 52 10.12 6.47 -11.34
C GLU A 52 9.35 7.80 -11.35
N GLU A 53 9.40 8.54 -10.23
CA GLU A 53 9.39 10.01 -10.23
C GLU A 53 9.55 10.51 -8.79
N ASN A 54 10.80 10.71 -8.39
CA ASN A 54 11.31 11.79 -7.52
C ASN A 54 12.81 11.53 -7.23
N THR A 55 13.58 11.27 -8.30
CA THR A 55 14.92 11.86 -8.35
C THR A 55 14.72 13.26 -8.93
N ASP A 56 14.08 14.14 -8.17
CA ASP A 56 14.33 15.56 -8.39
C ASP A 56 15.73 15.76 -7.84
N SER A 57 16.66 15.85 -8.78
CA SER A 57 18.02 16.27 -8.57
C SER A 57 18.04 17.43 -7.58
N ALA A 58 18.58 17.20 -6.39
CA ALA A 58 19.28 18.26 -5.67
C ALA A 58 20.62 18.52 -6.41
N ASP A 59 20.49 18.86 -7.69
CA ASP A 59 21.45 19.63 -8.46
C ASP A 59 20.99 21.06 -8.33
N ASN A 60 21.62 21.80 -7.42
CA ASN A 60 22.00 23.17 -7.74
C ASN A 60 23.16 23.58 -6.82
N PRO A 61 24.12 24.39 -7.34
CA PRO A 61 25.44 24.65 -6.76
C PRO A 61 25.45 25.56 -5.53
#